data_AF-A0A954XQ01-F1
#
_entry.id   AF-A0A954XQ01-F1
#
_cell.length_a   1.000
_cell.length_b   1.000
_cell.length_c   1.000
_cell.angle_alpha   90.00
_cell.angle_beta   90.00
_cell.angle_gamma   90.00
#
_symmetry.space_group_name_H-M   'P 1'
#
loop_
_entity.id
_entity.type
_entity.pdbx_description
1 polymer ?
#
loop_
_entity_poly.entity_id
_entity_poly.type
_entity_poly.pdbx_seq_one_letter_code
_entity_poly.pdbx_strand_id
1 'polypeptide(L)'
;MASVVGMSKAALAVIACLGFFLASEPGRANGSRNQIVVSPNGPEDGGDYGPKTPGTKTSGVQEALDAAKAQAKDVYLAGGSWTAEQTTPVVYHLHTTLKIPWMQNFRLDSGHCVLNYTPTNGDAVVFDSQMSCSYRLGLIVSSSDGATVRMKPTTAGPDRFKVITSTEFVFNALVGGGGAWPGGEAHNSDLDQTHRWVGTGLWLDGSEGSIDANKITVIETVGCAVGLLLTGGVSRNTIEQTNIHLCRDHICLGSLEDPRPSDNRIEAFMDCQGIDPSSGARVFGSGNLLTLSARPFPRGPQLVFEATASNNLAIVHSRGLTIDRSSEQSNQIVSLEAPRTKASDQVREK
;
A
#
# COMPACT_ATOMS: atom_id res chain seq x y z
N MET A 1 -21.37 -34.92 59.11
CA MET A 1 -20.74 -34.25 57.95
C MET A 1 -21.32 -32.86 57.86
N ALA A 2 -20.45 -31.88 57.64
CA ALA A 2 -20.59 -30.48 57.99
C ALA A 2 -21.63 -29.67 57.20
N SER A 3 -22.08 -28.60 57.85
CA SER A 3 -22.92 -27.49 57.40
C SER A 3 -22.23 -26.51 56.44
N VAL A 4 -23.01 -25.84 55.57
CA VAL A 4 -22.81 -24.45 55.06
C VAL A 4 -24.23 -23.99 54.58
N VAL A 5 -24.99 -23.10 55.26
CA VAL A 5 -25.02 -21.61 55.22
C VAL A 5 -24.90 -21.08 53.77
N GLY A 6 -25.68 -20.18 53.17
CA GLY A 6 -26.67 -19.17 53.55
C GLY A 6 -26.54 -18.00 52.54
N MET A 7 -27.67 -17.46 52.06
CA MET A 7 -27.87 -16.16 51.35
C MET A 7 -27.21 -16.00 49.94
N SER A 8 -27.71 -15.23 48.97
CA SER A 8 -28.58 -14.05 48.96
C SER A 8 -29.37 -13.92 47.63
N LYS A 9 -30.53 -13.26 47.72
CA LYS A 9 -31.42 -12.82 46.64
C LYS A 9 -30.84 -11.62 45.87
N ALA A 10 -31.10 -11.54 44.56
CA ALA A 10 -31.39 -10.28 43.87
C ALA A 10 -32.18 -10.56 42.58
N ALA A 11 -33.11 -9.66 42.26
CA ALA A 11 -34.27 -9.88 41.40
C ALA A 11 -33.95 -9.91 39.90
N LEU A 12 -34.60 -10.85 39.20
CA LEU A 12 -34.72 -10.86 37.75
C LEU A 12 -36.11 -10.31 37.40
N ALA A 13 -36.14 -9.12 36.79
CA ALA A 13 -37.36 -8.49 36.34
C ALA A 13 -37.75 -9.00 34.94
N VAL A 14 -39.04 -9.29 34.85
CA VAL A 14 -39.88 -9.73 33.74
C VAL A 14 -39.75 -8.82 32.51
N ILE A 15 -39.70 -9.40 31.30
CA ILE A 15 -40.74 -9.28 30.25
C ILE A 15 -40.32 -10.16 29.07
N ALA A 16 -41.00 -11.29 28.94
CA ALA A 16 -41.16 -11.99 27.68
C ALA A 16 -42.45 -11.46 27.03
N CYS A 17 -42.35 -11.02 25.77
CA CYS A 17 -43.44 -11.08 24.82
C CYS A 17 -42.84 -11.42 23.45
N LEU A 18 -42.92 -12.71 23.12
CA LEU A 18 -42.87 -13.21 21.75
C LEU A 18 -44.12 -12.76 21.01
N GLY A 19 -43.96 -12.43 19.73
CA GLY A 19 -45.08 -12.23 18.80
C GLY A 19 -44.62 -11.90 17.40
N PHE A 20 -44.13 -12.91 16.68
CA PHE A 20 -43.78 -12.89 15.26
C PHE A 20 -44.93 -12.37 14.37
N PHE A 21 -44.65 -11.36 13.55
CA PHE A 21 -45.11 -11.24 12.16
C PHE A 21 -44.02 -10.53 11.37
N LEU A 22 -43.23 -11.29 10.61
CA LEU A 22 -42.31 -10.77 9.60
C LEU A 22 -43.14 -10.29 8.41
N ALA A 23 -43.65 -9.06 8.51
CA ALA A 23 -44.01 -8.30 7.32
C ALA A 23 -42.70 -7.85 6.68
N SER A 24 -42.48 -8.25 5.42
CA SER A 24 -41.45 -7.68 4.56
C SER A 24 -41.58 -6.15 4.58
N GLU A 25 -40.61 -5.44 5.16
CA GLU A 25 -40.61 -3.98 5.11
C GLU A 25 -40.53 -3.53 3.64
N PRO A 26 -41.48 -2.71 3.17
CA PRO A 26 -41.38 -2.09 1.87
C PRO A 26 -40.16 -1.16 1.87
N GLY A 27 -39.37 -1.22 0.79
CA GLY A 27 -38.07 -0.59 0.65
C GLY A 27 -37.95 0.75 1.36
N ARG A 28 -37.04 0.82 2.34
CA ARG A 28 -36.57 2.08 2.90
C ARG A 28 -36.16 2.97 1.73
N ALA A 29 -36.93 4.03 1.50
CA ALA A 29 -36.52 5.13 0.65
C ALA A 29 -35.11 5.54 1.08
N ASN A 30 -34.15 5.46 0.15
CA ASN A 30 -32.78 5.89 0.32
C ASN A 30 -32.77 7.37 0.71
N GLY A 31 -32.82 7.66 2.02
CA GLY A 31 -32.37 8.94 2.55
C GLY A 31 -30.98 9.18 1.98
N SER A 32 -30.78 10.31 1.30
CA SER A 32 -29.64 10.54 0.42
C SER A 32 -28.32 10.25 1.15
N ARG A 33 -27.76 9.05 0.95
CA ARG A 33 -26.43 8.75 1.44
C ARG A 33 -25.48 9.66 0.69
N ASN A 34 -24.62 10.39 1.40
CA ASN A 34 -23.58 11.22 0.80
C ASN A 34 -22.39 10.37 0.33
N GLN A 35 -22.69 9.20 -0.23
CA GLN A 35 -21.71 8.18 -0.57
C GLN A 35 -22.27 7.31 -1.67
N ILE A 36 -21.39 6.92 -2.59
CA ILE A 36 -21.62 5.90 -3.61
C ILE A 36 -21.02 4.59 -3.10
N VAL A 37 -21.79 3.51 -3.16
CA VAL A 37 -21.38 2.19 -2.70
C VAL A 37 -21.10 1.28 -3.89
N VAL A 38 -19.90 0.73 -3.93
CA VAL A 38 -19.56 -0.40 -4.81
C VAL A 38 -19.70 -1.69 -4.02
N SER A 39 -20.54 -2.60 -4.49
CA SER A 39 -20.89 -3.86 -3.82
C SER A 39 -20.61 -5.09 -4.69
N PRO A 40 -20.50 -6.30 -4.09
CA PRO A 40 -20.09 -7.51 -4.82
C PRO A 40 -21.04 -7.91 -5.96
N ASN A 41 -22.34 -7.59 -5.87
CA ASN A 41 -23.31 -7.83 -6.93
C ASN A 41 -23.99 -6.54 -7.40
N GLY A 42 -23.42 -5.38 -7.11
CA GLY A 42 -24.02 -4.10 -7.48
C GLY A 42 -24.20 -3.95 -9.00
N PRO A 43 -25.32 -3.38 -9.46
CA PRO A 43 -26.39 -2.77 -8.66
C PRO A 43 -27.48 -3.74 -8.14
N GLU A 44 -27.39 -5.04 -8.42
CA GLU A 44 -28.46 -6.02 -8.14
C GLU A 44 -28.68 -6.31 -6.65
N ASP A 45 -27.67 -6.07 -5.80
CA ASP A 45 -27.74 -6.26 -4.34
C ASP A 45 -28.03 -4.96 -3.56
N GLY A 46 -28.42 -3.88 -4.25
CA GLY A 46 -28.74 -2.60 -3.63
C GLY A 46 -27.55 -1.66 -3.42
N GLY A 47 -26.32 -2.05 -3.81
CA GLY A 47 -25.25 -1.07 -4.05
C GLY A 47 -25.50 -0.25 -5.33
N ASP A 48 -24.79 0.86 -5.47
CA ASP A 48 -24.95 1.75 -6.63
C ASP A 48 -24.22 1.19 -7.87
N TYR A 49 -23.07 0.55 -7.66
CA TYR A 49 -22.22 -0.03 -8.71
C TYR A 49 -21.61 -1.36 -8.24
N GLY A 50 -21.13 -2.17 -9.18
CA GLY A 50 -20.44 -3.42 -8.90
C GLY A 50 -20.13 -4.21 -10.17
N PRO A 51 -19.77 -5.50 -10.06
CA PRO A 51 -19.55 -6.38 -11.21
C PRO A 51 -20.73 -6.50 -12.18
N LYS A 52 -21.95 -6.17 -11.73
CA LYS A 52 -23.17 -6.18 -12.56
C LYS A 52 -23.48 -4.83 -13.19
N THR A 53 -22.66 -3.79 -12.96
CA THR A 53 -22.75 -2.52 -13.68
C THR A 53 -22.61 -2.78 -15.19
N PRO A 54 -23.60 -2.41 -16.02
CA PRO A 54 -23.56 -2.69 -17.46
C PRO A 54 -22.31 -2.13 -18.14
N GLY A 55 -21.59 -2.99 -18.87
CA GLY A 55 -20.43 -2.60 -19.68
C GLY A 55 -19.14 -2.31 -18.90
N THR A 56 -19.13 -2.49 -17.56
CA THR A 56 -17.94 -2.18 -16.77
C THR A 56 -16.75 -3.07 -17.14
N LYS A 57 -15.55 -2.48 -17.07
CA LYS A 57 -14.26 -3.19 -17.18
C LYS A 57 -13.49 -3.20 -15.86
N THR A 58 -14.07 -2.67 -14.80
CA THR A 58 -13.42 -2.48 -13.48
C THR A 58 -14.37 -2.88 -12.35
N SER A 59 -15.25 -3.84 -12.59
CA SER A 59 -16.28 -4.28 -11.64
C SER A 59 -17.08 -3.13 -11.01
N GLY A 60 -17.44 -2.12 -11.80
CA GLY A 60 -18.21 -0.95 -11.35
C GLY A 60 -17.40 0.14 -10.66
N VAL A 61 -16.12 -0.08 -10.35
CA VAL A 61 -15.32 0.84 -9.54
C VAL A 61 -15.00 2.15 -10.29
N GLN A 62 -14.60 2.08 -11.57
CA GLN A 62 -14.38 3.29 -12.38
C GLN A 62 -15.67 4.11 -12.51
N GLU A 63 -16.78 3.43 -12.80
CA GLU A 63 -18.07 4.10 -12.96
C GLU A 63 -18.52 4.79 -11.66
N ALA A 64 -18.26 4.17 -10.51
CA ALA A 64 -18.52 4.77 -9.21
C ALA A 64 -17.64 6.01 -8.95
N LEU A 65 -16.36 5.98 -9.31
CA LEU A 65 -15.45 7.13 -9.18
C LEU A 65 -15.88 8.29 -10.08
N ASP A 66 -16.27 8.00 -11.32
CA ASP A 66 -16.74 9.00 -12.28
C ASP A 66 -18.04 9.64 -11.79
N ALA A 67 -18.97 8.82 -11.28
CA ALA A 67 -20.21 9.29 -10.69
C ALA A 67 -19.97 10.11 -9.40
N ALA A 68 -19.03 9.68 -8.56
CA ALA A 68 -18.65 10.38 -7.34
C ALA A 68 -18.07 11.77 -7.66
N LYS A 69 -17.23 11.86 -8.69
CA LYS A 69 -16.70 13.12 -9.19
C LYS A 69 -17.82 14.05 -9.64
N ALA A 70 -18.74 13.53 -10.46
CA ALA A 70 -19.83 14.32 -11.03
C ALA A 70 -20.84 14.78 -9.97
N GLN A 71 -21.07 13.97 -8.93
CA GLN A 71 -22.06 14.22 -7.89
C GLN A 71 -21.48 14.83 -6.61
N ALA A 72 -20.15 15.03 -6.54
CA ALA A 72 -19.42 15.44 -5.33
C ALA A 72 -19.75 14.56 -4.11
N LYS A 73 -19.69 13.24 -4.28
CA LYS A 73 -19.91 12.24 -3.22
C LYS A 73 -18.64 11.48 -2.90
N ASP A 74 -18.57 10.91 -1.70
CA ASP A 74 -17.54 9.95 -1.33
C ASP A 74 -17.82 8.56 -1.92
N VAL A 75 -16.83 7.66 -1.87
CA VAL A 75 -16.98 6.27 -2.32
C VAL A 75 -16.69 5.29 -1.18
N TYR A 76 -17.48 4.22 -1.11
CA TYR A 76 -17.19 3.04 -0.30
C TYR A 76 -17.13 1.79 -1.16
N LEU A 77 -16.03 1.04 -1.06
CA LEU A 77 -15.88 -0.27 -1.67
C LEU A 77 -16.16 -1.34 -0.61
N ALA A 78 -17.24 -2.11 -0.79
CA ALA A 78 -17.56 -3.21 0.10
C ALA A 78 -16.47 -4.28 0.04
N GLY A 79 -16.01 -4.78 1.20
CA GLY A 79 -14.96 -5.79 1.30
C GLY A 79 -15.35 -7.01 2.13
N GLY A 80 -14.37 -7.75 2.67
CA GLY A 80 -14.55 -9.13 3.14
C GLY A 80 -15.65 -9.39 4.17
N SER A 81 -16.02 -8.41 4.99
CA SER A 81 -17.12 -8.57 5.97
C SER A 81 -18.51 -8.25 5.41
N TRP A 82 -18.64 -7.90 4.13
CA TRP A 82 -19.92 -7.57 3.49
C TRP A 82 -20.80 -8.80 3.24
N THR A 83 -20.16 -9.93 2.94
CA THR A 83 -20.81 -11.23 2.78
C THR A 83 -20.85 -11.91 4.14
N ALA A 84 -21.84 -11.54 4.97
CA ALA A 84 -22.12 -12.27 6.20
C ALA A 84 -22.15 -13.78 5.87
N GLU A 85 -21.45 -14.60 6.66
CA GLU A 85 -21.30 -16.06 6.49
C GLU A 85 -20.25 -16.54 5.48
N GLN A 86 -19.58 -15.66 4.73
CA GLN A 86 -18.48 -16.05 3.84
C GLN A 86 -17.16 -15.48 4.33
N THR A 87 -16.15 -16.35 4.46
CA THR A 87 -14.76 -15.97 4.79
C THR A 87 -13.95 -15.60 3.55
N THR A 88 -14.55 -15.68 2.37
CA THR A 88 -13.87 -15.38 1.11
C THR A 88 -13.73 -13.87 0.92
N PRO A 89 -12.57 -13.40 0.43
CA PRO A 89 -12.40 -11.99 0.13
C PRO A 89 -13.34 -11.54 -0.98
N VAL A 90 -13.87 -10.32 -0.88
CA VAL A 90 -14.53 -9.65 -2.00
C VAL A 90 -13.47 -9.20 -2.99
N VAL A 91 -13.56 -9.69 -4.22
CA VAL A 91 -12.61 -9.39 -5.30
C VAL A 91 -13.30 -8.59 -6.40
N TYR A 92 -12.76 -7.41 -6.70
CA TYR A 92 -13.14 -6.60 -7.87
C TYR A 92 -12.07 -6.77 -8.94
N HIS A 93 -12.46 -7.29 -10.11
CA HIS A 93 -11.55 -7.54 -11.21
C HIS A 93 -11.40 -6.29 -12.08
N LEU A 94 -10.16 -5.88 -12.29
CA LEU A 94 -9.78 -4.79 -13.17
C LEU A 94 -9.24 -5.37 -14.47
N HIS A 95 -9.99 -5.20 -15.57
CA HIS A 95 -9.59 -5.59 -16.93
C HIS A 95 -8.92 -4.44 -17.70
N THR A 96 -8.85 -3.27 -17.08
CA THR A 96 -8.16 -2.08 -17.54
C THR A 96 -7.67 -1.31 -16.31
N THR A 97 -6.72 -0.38 -16.49
CA THR A 97 -6.25 0.49 -15.42
C THR A 97 -7.43 1.20 -14.76
N LEU A 98 -7.52 1.11 -13.43
CA LEU A 98 -8.44 1.93 -12.64
C LEU A 98 -7.83 3.32 -12.49
N LYS A 99 -8.50 4.33 -13.03
CA LYS A 99 -8.04 5.71 -12.98
C LYS A 99 -8.83 6.47 -11.93
N ILE A 100 -8.16 6.88 -10.86
CA ILE A 100 -8.73 7.79 -9.87
C ILE A 100 -8.48 9.20 -10.41
N PRO A 101 -9.53 9.91 -10.87
CA PRO A 101 -9.36 11.19 -11.53
C PRO A 101 -8.94 12.26 -10.51
N TRP A 102 -8.76 13.48 -10.99
CA TRP A 102 -8.52 14.60 -10.10
C TRP A 102 -9.65 14.76 -9.08
N MET A 103 -9.33 14.72 -7.80
CA MET A 103 -10.27 14.91 -6.71
C MET A 103 -9.77 15.96 -5.70
N GLN A 104 -10.73 16.62 -5.04
CA GLN A 104 -10.47 17.51 -3.92
C GLN A 104 -11.54 17.33 -2.85
N ASN A 105 -11.15 17.34 -1.57
CA ASN A 105 -12.06 17.15 -0.43
C ASN A 105 -12.88 15.84 -0.58
N PHE A 106 -12.23 14.77 -1.03
CA PHE A 106 -12.86 13.51 -1.37
C PHE A 106 -12.33 12.38 -0.49
N ARG A 107 -13.22 11.47 -0.13
CA ARG A 107 -12.88 10.26 0.62
C ARG A 107 -13.28 9.00 -0.14
N LEU A 108 -12.36 8.03 -0.14
CA LEU A 108 -12.64 6.66 -0.54
C LEU A 108 -12.20 5.71 0.56
N ASP A 109 -13.15 4.95 1.08
CA ASP A 109 -12.87 3.84 2.00
C ASP A 109 -13.12 2.50 1.31
N SER A 110 -12.39 1.47 1.76
CA SER A 110 -12.59 0.08 1.39
C SER A 110 -12.76 -0.76 2.64
N GLY A 111 -13.73 -1.67 2.62
CA GLY A 111 -13.88 -2.75 3.62
C GLY A 111 -12.82 -3.84 3.51
N HIS A 112 -11.59 -3.50 3.10
CA HIS A 112 -10.50 -4.43 2.80
C HIS A 112 -10.83 -5.41 1.65
N CYS A 113 -11.42 -4.92 0.55
CA CYS A 113 -11.57 -5.71 -0.67
C CYS A 113 -10.23 -5.95 -1.39
N VAL A 114 -10.23 -6.86 -2.35
CA VAL A 114 -9.12 -7.08 -3.29
C VAL A 114 -9.43 -6.42 -4.62
N LEU A 115 -8.57 -5.52 -5.08
CA LEU A 115 -8.55 -5.03 -6.46
C LEU A 115 -7.56 -5.89 -7.26
N ASN A 116 -8.06 -6.73 -8.15
CA ASN A 116 -7.25 -7.69 -8.91
C ASN A 116 -7.09 -7.24 -10.37
N TYR A 117 -5.93 -6.71 -10.71
CA TYR A 117 -5.57 -6.31 -12.07
C TYR A 117 -5.17 -7.53 -12.90
N THR A 118 -5.98 -7.80 -13.92
CA THR A 118 -5.86 -8.99 -14.76
C THR A 118 -4.95 -8.84 -15.99
N PRO A 119 -4.71 -7.63 -16.55
CA PRO A 119 -3.72 -7.47 -17.61
C PRO A 119 -2.28 -7.71 -17.12
N THR A 120 -1.43 -8.18 -18.03
CA THR A 120 0.00 -8.41 -17.80
C THR A 120 0.89 -7.21 -18.14
N ASN A 121 0.30 -6.09 -18.55
CA ASN A 121 1.01 -4.85 -18.84
C ASN A 121 0.25 -3.62 -18.34
N GLY A 122 1.01 -2.53 -18.18
CA GLY A 122 0.47 -1.24 -17.72
C GLY A 122 0.31 -1.16 -16.20
N ASP A 123 -0.24 -0.04 -15.73
CA ASP A 123 -0.44 0.24 -14.32
C ASP A 123 -1.82 -0.24 -13.85
N ALA A 124 -1.93 -0.81 -12.65
CA ALA A 124 -3.19 -1.33 -12.13
C ALA A 124 -4.12 -0.22 -11.62
N VAL A 125 -3.64 0.60 -10.69
CA VAL A 125 -4.35 1.76 -10.15
C VAL A 125 -3.51 3.02 -10.35
N VAL A 126 -4.08 4.05 -10.97
CA VAL A 126 -3.42 5.34 -11.22
C VAL A 126 -4.19 6.46 -10.53
N PHE A 127 -3.54 7.13 -9.59
CA PHE A 127 -4.02 8.38 -9.00
C PHE A 127 -3.54 9.56 -9.82
N ASP A 128 -4.48 10.30 -10.40
CA ASP A 128 -4.20 11.49 -11.20
C ASP A 128 -4.59 12.75 -10.44
N SER A 129 -3.60 13.40 -9.83
CA SER A 129 -3.71 14.68 -9.07
C SER A 129 -4.72 14.68 -7.92
N GLN A 130 -4.30 14.96 -6.69
CA GLN A 130 -5.14 14.84 -5.49
C GLN A 130 -4.89 16.02 -4.56
N MET A 131 -5.94 16.56 -3.93
CA MET A 131 -5.79 17.65 -2.97
C MET A 131 -6.74 17.45 -1.78
N SER A 132 -6.20 17.36 -0.57
CA SER A 132 -7.02 17.25 0.64
C SER A 132 -7.96 16.03 0.58
N CYS A 133 -7.44 14.89 0.13
CA CYS A 133 -8.19 13.63 0.03
C CYS A 133 -7.80 12.64 1.14
N SER A 134 -8.61 11.59 1.31
CA SER A 134 -8.28 10.44 2.16
C SER A 134 -8.66 9.15 1.45
N TYR A 135 -7.70 8.25 1.29
CA TYR A 135 -7.86 6.97 0.61
C TYR A 135 -7.48 5.83 1.55
N ARG A 136 -8.38 4.87 1.74
CA ARG A 136 -8.10 3.61 2.43
C ARG A 136 -8.50 2.45 1.52
N LEU A 137 -7.50 1.73 1.01
CA LEU A 137 -7.67 0.61 0.11
C LEU A 137 -7.19 -0.68 0.76
N GLY A 138 -7.84 -1.79 0.41
CA GLY A 138 -7.45 -3.13 0.85
C GLY A 138 -6.22 -3.63 0.09
N LEU A 139 -6.36 -4.79 -0.54
CA LEU A 139 -5.30 -5.42 -1.31
C LEU A 139 -5.38 -4.97 -2.77
N ILE A 140 -4.25 -4.62 -3.38
CA ILE A 140 -4.16 -4.38 -4.82
C ILE A 140 -3.15 -5.37 -5.38
N VAL A 141 -3.59 -6.20 -6.32
CA VAL A 141 -2.81 -7.28 -6.90
C VAL A 141 -2.63 -7.01 -8.38
N SER A 142 -1.39 -7.10 -8.86
CA SER A 142 -1.06 -6.97 -10.27
C SER A 142 0.11 -7.86 -10.64
N SER A 143 -0.01 -8.64 -11.72
CA SER A 143 1.12 -9.34 -12.33
C SER A 143 1.73 -8.59 -13.53
N SER A 144 1.38 -7.32 -13.68
CA SER A 144 1.81 -6.49 -14.79
C SER A 144 3.27 -6.05 -14.71
N ASP A 145 3.82 -5.61 -15.85
CA ASP A 145 5.13 -4.96 -15.91
C ASP A 145 5.13 -3.48 -15.45
N GLY A 146 3.96 -2.85 -15.31
CA GLY A 146 3.80 -1.51 -14.72
C GLY A 146 3.64 -1.53 -13.19
N ALA A 147 3.14 -0.43 -12.63
CA ALA A 147 2.97 -0.28 -11.19
C ALA A 147 1.64 -0.87 -10.69
N THR A 148 1.66 -1.51 -9.52
CA THR A 148 0.46 -1.87 -8.78
C THR A 148 -0.30 -0.60 -8.37
N VAL A 149 0.41 0.40 -7.85
CA VAL A 149 -0.11 1.76 -7.66
C VAL A 149 0.86 2.78 -8.23
N ARG A 150 0.37 3.62 -9.14
CA ARG A 150 1.08 4.81 -9.62
C ARG A 150 0.38 6.07 -9.17
N MET A 151 1.13 7.00 -8.60
CA MET A 151 0.70 8.36 -8.34
C MET A 151 1.34 9.24 -9.41
N LYS A 152 0.54 9.81 -10.32
CA LYS A 152 1.04 10.61 -11.44
C LYS A 152 0.14 11.83 -11.67
N PRO A 153 0.49 13.02 -11.15
CA PRO A 153 -0.34 14.21 -11.33
C PRO A 153 -0.20 14.74 -12.77
N THR A 154 -1.24 14.54 -13.59
CA THR A 154 -1.27 14.95 -15.01
C THR A 154 -2.39 15.94 -15.32
N THR A 155 -3.51 15.83 -14.62
CA THR A 155 -4.67 16.73 -14.74
C THR A 155 -4.56 17.89 -13.76
N ALA A 156 -4.82 19.10 -14.24
CA ALA A 156 -4.83 20.30 -13.40
C ALA A 156 -6.20 20.47 -12.72
N GLY A 157 -6.21 20.82 -11.43
CA GLY A 157 -7.42 21.20 -10.71
C GLY A 157 -7.98 22.58 -11.15
N PRO A 158 -9.09 23.04 -10.54
CA PRO A 158 -9.67 24.37 -10.77
C PRO A 158 -8.71 25.52 -10.46
N ASP A 159 -7.78 25.31 -9.53
CA ASP A 159 -6.66 26.20 -9.20
C ASP A 159 -5.47 26.12 -10.18
N ARG A 160 -5.58 25.24 -11.19
CA ARG A 160 -4.60 24.96 -12.24
C ARG A 160 -3.34 24.24 -11.75
N PHE A 161 -3.33 23.69 -10.53
CA PHE A 161 -2.22 22.88 -10.07
C PHE A 161 -2.36 21.43 -10.52
N LYS A 162 -1.26 20.88 -11.05
CA LYS A 162 -1.06 19.44 -11.25
C LYS A 162 -0.26 18.91 -10.06
N VAL A 163 -0.96 18.43 -9.05
CA VAL A 163 -0.33 18.09 -7.78
C VAL A 163 -1.05 16.93 -7.10
N ILE A 164 -0.30 16.10 -6.38
CA ILE A 164 -0.81 15.27 -5.31
C ILE A 164 -0.29 15.86 -4.01
N THR A 165 -1.16 16.50 -3.22
CA THR A 165 -0.77 17.19 -1.98
C THR A 165 -1.78 17.03 -0.86
N SER A 166 -1.26 17.11 0.37
CA SER A 166 -2.08 17.16 1.58
C SER A 166 -3.10 16.02 1.64
N THR A 167 -2.71 14.86 1.13
CA THR A 167 -3.57 13.69 1.00
C THR A 167 -3.01 12.54 1.84
N GLU A 168 -3.90 11.79 2.48
CA GLU A 168 -3.55 10.55 3.17
C GLU A 168 -3.92 9.34 2.31
N PHE A 169 -2.97 8.41 2.17
CA PHE A 169 -3.17 7.14 1.49
C PHE A 169 -2.81 5.99 2.44
N VAL A 170 -3.72 5.03 2.57
CA VAL A 170 -3.51 3.82 3.36
C VAL A 170 -3.81 2.61 2.49
N PHE A 171 -2.82 1.74 2.32
CA PHE A 171 -2.93 0.49 1.57
C PHE A 171 -2.64 -0.68 2.49
N ASN A 172 -3.49 -1.72 2.44
CA ASN A 172 -3.21 -2.94 3.18
C ASN A 172 -2.05 -3.72 2.53
N ALA A 173 -2.13 -4.00 1.23
CA ALA A 173 -0.94 -4.48 0.53
C ALA A 173 -0.94 -4.18 -0.97
N LEU A 174 0.28 -4.08 -1.50
CA LEU A 174 0.58 -3.93 -2.92
C LEU A 174 1.35 -5.18 -3.38
N VAL A 175 0.66 -6.05 -4.10
CA VAL A 175 1.17 -7.36 -4.53
C VAL A 175 1.52 -7.27 -6.02
N GLY A 176 2.79 -7.42 -6.35
CA GLY A 176 3.31 -7.46 -7.72
C GLY A 176 3.36 -8.88 -8.31
N GLY A 177 3.82 -8.97 -9.57
CA GLY A 177 3.94 -10.20 -10.35
C GLY A 177 5.22 -11.00 -10.13
N GLY A 178 5.99 -10.64 -9.10
CA GLY A 178 7.17 -11.35 -8.66
C GLY A 178 6.79 -12.73 -8.19
N GLY A 179 7.33 -13.74 -8.88
CA GLY A 179 7.01 -15.16 -8.78
C GLY A 179 7.48 -15.82 -7.48
N ALA A 180 7.19 -15.18 -6.35
CA ALA A 180 7.40 -15.79 -5.06
C ALA A 180 6.67 -17.13 -4.93
N TRP A 181 5.59 -17.36 -5.72
CA TRP A 181 4.79 -18.60 -5.65
C TRP A 181 4.39 -19.11 -7.05
N PRO A 182 5.22 -19.93 -7.73
CA PRO A 182 4.86 -20.54 -9.02
C PRO A 182 3.59 -21.41 -8.95
N GLY A 183 3.28 -21.95 -7.77
CA GLY A 183 2.09 -22.75 -7.49
C GLY A 183 0.98 -22.03 -6.70
N GLY A 184 1.15 -20.75 -6.37
CA GLY A 184 0.15 -19.97 -5.60
C GLY A 184 0.05 -20.28 -4.10
N GLU A 185 0.85 -21.20 -3.55
CA GLU A 185 0.87 -21.49 -2.12
C GLU A 185 1.91 -20.64 -1.38
N ALA A 186 1.44 -19.74 -0.50
CA ALA A 186 2.24 -18.75 0.22
C ALA A 186 3.29 -19.31 1.20
N HIS A 187 3.27 -20.61 1.51
CA HIS A 187 4.03 -21.17 2.63
C HIS A 187 4.87 -22.43 2.33
N ASN A 188 4.88 -22.93 1.10
CA ASN A 188 5.63 -24.16 0.74
C ASN A 188 6.12 -24.18 -0.72
N SER A 189 6.19 -23.02 -1.37
CA SER A 189 6.77 -22.94 -2.71
C SER A 189 8.26 -22.59 -2.62
N ASP A 190 9.09 -23.38 -3.29
CA ASP A 190 10.48 -23.01 -3.52
C ASP A 190 10.50 -21.70 -4.33
N LEU A 191 11.37 -20.78 -3.90
CA LEU A 191 11.58 -19.53 -4.63
C LEU A 191 12.11 -19.87 -6.04
N ASP A 192 11.37 -19.49 -7.08
CA ASP A 192 11.87 -19.60 -8.45
C ASP A 192 12.88 -18.48 -8.72
N GLN A 193 14.16 -18.79 -8.53
CA GLN A 193 15.27 -17.87 -8.78
C GLN A 193 15.41 -17.49 -10.26
N THR A 194 14.79 -18.25 -11.18
CA THR A 194 14.80 -17.95 -12.62
C THR A 194 13.67 -17.02 -13.01
N HIS A 195 12.69 -16.80 -12.13
CA HIS A 195 11.54 -15.98 -12.42
C HIS A 195 11.94 -14.51 -12.60
N ARG A 196 11.38 -13.90 -13.65
CA ARG A 196 11.59 -12.48 -13.91
C ARG A 196 10.73 -11.66 -12.95
N TRP A 197 11.39 -10.95 -12.03
CA TRP A 197 10.75 -9.91 -11.24
C TRP A 197 10.31 -8.77 -12.16
N VAL A 198 9.02 -8.45 -12.13
CA VAL A 198 8.39 -7.38 -12.93
C VAL A 198 7.60 -6.42 -12.06
N GLY A 199 7.28 -5.26 -12.63
CA GLY A 199 6.39 -4.29 -12.01
C GLY A 199 6.99 -3.53 -10.83
N THR A 200 6.24 -2.54 -10.37
CA THR A 200 6.58 -1.71 -9.21
C THR A 200 5.44 -1.74 -8.20
N GLY A 201 5.71 -1.89 -6.91
CA GLY A 201 4.65 -1.88 -5.90
C GLY A 201 3.99 -0.51 -5.83
N LEU A 202 4.74 0.47 -5.36
CA LEU A 202 4.33 1.87 -5.28
C LEU A 202 5.27 2.76 -6.09
N TRP A 203 4.73 3.45 -7.10
CA TRP A 203 5.47 4.43 -7.90
C TRP A 203 4.90 5.84 -7.71
N LEU A 204 5.69 6.73 -7.12
CA LEU A 204 5.41 8.16 -7.09
C LEU A 204 6.13 8.82 -8.26
N ASP A 205 5.37 9.15 -9.30
CA ASP A 205 5.85 9.72 -10.54
C ASP A 205 5.53 11.22 -10.62
N GLY A 206 6.43 12.03 -10.10
CA GLY A 206 6.38 13.49 -10.16
C GLY A 206 6.93 14.10 -11.45
N SER A 207 6.93 13.36 -12.57
CA SER A 207 7.48 13.85 -13.85
C SER A 207 6.67 14.98 -14.50
N GLU A 208 5.34 15.01 -14.30
CA GLU A 208 4.44 16.02 -14.89
C GLU A 208 3.89 17.06 -13.90
N GLY A 209 3.83 16.70 -12.62
CA GLY A 209 3.32 17.53 -11.53
C GLY A 209 3.94 17.07 -10.21
N SER A 210 3.91 17.91 -9.18
CA SER A 210 4.57 17.59 -7.91
C SER A 210 3.75 16.60 -7.07
N ILE A 211 4.43 15.71 -6.36
CA ILE A 211 3.85 14.86 -5.31
C ILE A 211 4.46 15.31 -4.00
N ASP A 212 3.70 16.07 -3.21
CA ASP A 212 4.27 16.86 -2.13
C ASP A 212 3.42 16.85 -0.86
N ALA A 213 4.08 16.78 0.31
CA ALA A 213 3.41 16.92 1.61
C ALA A 213 2.24 15.93 1.84
N ASN A 214 2.40 14.68 1.42
CA ASN A 214 1.43 13.61 1.65
C ASN A 214 1.85 12.69 2.79
N LYS A 215 0.90 11.93 3.31
CA LYS A 215 1.13 10.79 4.20
C LYS A 215 0.71 9.51 3.49
N ILE A 216 1.63 8.56 3.37
CA ILE A 216 1.41 7.31 2.65
C ILE A 216 1.82 6.16 3.57
N THR A 217 0.87 5.28 3.87
CA THR A 217 1.11 4.06 4.64
C THR A 217 0.79 2.86 3.78
N VAL A 218 1.76 1.97 3.61
CA VAL A 218 1.60 0.66 2.97
C VAL A 218 1.99 -0.38 4.00
N ILE A 219 1.06 -1.24 4.43
CA ILE A 219 1.41 -2.27 5.42
C ILE A 219 2.36 -3.28 4.79
N GLU A 220 2.11 -3.68 3.55
CA GLU A 220 2.97 -4.66 2.87
C GLU A 220 3.10 -4.38 1.36
N THR A 221 4.33 -4.40 0.87
CA THR A 221 4.66 -4.44 -0.56
C THR A 221 5.38 -5.75 -0.84
N VAL A 222 4.88 -6.54 -1.78
CA VAL A 222 5.37 -7.90 -1.99
C VAL A 222 5.51 -8.24 -3.47
N GLY A 223 6.58 -8.94 -3.82
CA GLY A 223 6.68 -9.57 -5.13
C GLY A 223 6.87 -8.58 -6.28
N CYS A 224 7.75 -7.58 -6.14
CA CYS A 224 7.94 -6.57 -7.20
C CYS A 224 9.38 -6.58 -7.74
N ALA A 225 9.57 -6.10 -8.99
CA ALA A 225 10.92 -5.72 -9.41
C ALA A 225 11.44 -4.57 -8.55
N VAL A 226 10.59 -3.57 -8.30
CA VAL A 226 10.87 -2.45 -7.40
C VAL A 226 9.74 -2.31 -6.37
N GLY A 227 10.03 -2.31 -5.08
CA GLY A 227 9.02 -2.13 -4.04
C GLY A 227 8.44 -0.71 -4.03
N LEU A 228 9.30 0.27 -3.74
CA LEU A 228 9.02 1.70 -3.75
C LEU A 228 9.91 2.42 -4.76
N LEU A 229 9.31 3.17 -5.68
CA LEU A 229 10.00 4.00 -6.66
C LEU A 229 9.54 5.46 -6.57
N LEU A 230 10.48 6.40 -6.40
CA LEU A 230 10.23 7.83 -6.54
C LEU A 230 10.95 8.36 -7.78
N THR A 231 10.26 9.11 -8.64
CA THR A 231 10.84 9.82 -9.80
C THR A 231 10.28 11.23 -9.90
N GLY A 232 11.06 12.17 -10.40
CA GLY A 232 10.65 13.55 -10.59
C GLY A 232 10.44 14.35 -9.30
N GLY A 233 9.51 15.30 -9.35
CA GLY A 233 9.22 16.24 -8.27
C GLY A 233 8.43 15.58 -7.12
N VAL A 234 9.11 14.72 -6.36
CA VAL A 234 8.54 14.03 -5.19
C VAL A 234 9.23 14.51 -3.93
N SER A 235 8.52 15.30 -3.12
CA SER A 235 9.11 15.96 -1.97
C SER A 235 8.27 15.97 -0.71
N ARG A 236 8.92 16.04 0.47
CA ARG A 236 8.24 16.28 1.76
C ARG A 236 7.13 15.27 2.09
N ASN A 237 7.15 14.08 1.50
CA ASN A 237 6.19 13.03 1.82
C ASN A 237 6.65 12.26 3.05
N THR A 238 5.70 11.82 3.88
CA THR A 238 5.93 10.80 4.90
C THR A 238 5.44 9.46 4.36
N ILE A 239 6.36 8.52 4.19
CA ILE A 239 6.10 7.21 3.61
C ILE A 239 6.47 6.14 4.64
N GLU A 240 5.50 5.35 5.06
CA GLU A 240 5.69 4.21 5.93
C GLU A 240 5.39 2.94 5.12
N GLN A 241 6.38 2.07 4.98
CA GLN A 241 6.20 0.73 4.43
C GLN A 241 6.56 -0.32 5.48
N THR A 242 5.57 -0.81 6.21
CA THR A 242 5.79 -1.69 7.37
C THR A 242 6.55 -2.96 6.98
N ASN A 243 6.35 -3.47 5.77
CA ASN A 243 7.11 -4.59 5.22
C ASN A 243 7.24 -4.46 3.69
N ILE A 244 8.46 -4.35 3.19
CA ILE A 244 8.78 -4.55 1.77
C ILE A 244 9.51 -5.88 1.69
N HIS A 245 8.95 -6.85 1.00
CA HIS A 245 9.61 -8.16 0.90
C HIS A 245 9.41 -8.80 -0.46
N LEU A 246 10.24 -9.79 -0.75
CA LEU A 246 10.24 -10.46 -2.04
C LEU A 246 10.35 -9.46 -3.21
N CYS A 247 11.19 -8.43 -3.03
CA CYS A 247 11.48 -7.46 -4.07
C CYS A 247 12.93 -7.59 -4.53
N ARG A 248 13.18 -7.37 -5.82
CA ARG A 248 14.57 -7.29 -6.32
C ARG A 248 15.25 -6.02 -5.79
N ASP A 249 14.63 -4.87 -5.99
CA ASP A 249 15.07 -3.59 -5.45
C ASP A 249 13.98 -3.06 -4.51
N HIS A 250 14.23 -2.98 -3.19
CA HIS A 250 13.14 -2.68 -2.25
C HIS A 250 12.74 -1.20 -2.33
N ILE A 251 13.71 -0.30 -2.36
CA ILE A 251 13.49 1.15 -2.42
C ILE A 251 14.44 1.77 -3.45
N CYS A 252 13.91 2.60 -4.34
CA CYS A 252 14.67 3.39 -5.31
C CYS A 252 14.19 4.85 -5.29
N LEU A 253 15.06 5.76 -4.83
CA LEU A 253 14.76 7.19 -4.70
C LEU A 253 15.48 7.96 -5.81
N GLY A 254 14.86 8.04 -6.98
CA GLY A 254 15.40 8.67 -8.18
C GLY A 254 16.20 7.72 -9.07
N SER A 255 16.92 8.30 -10.03
CA SER A 255 17.93 7.65 -10.86
C SER A 255 19.10 8.62 -11.11
N LEU A 256 20.12 8.16 -11.85
CA LEU A 256 21.22 9.03 -12.25
C LEU A 256 20.74 10.19 -13.13
N GLU A 257 19.76 9.92 -14.00
CA GLU A 257 19.15 10.89 -14.90
C GLU A 257 18.05 11.72 -14.21
N ASP A 258 17.50 11.22 -13.11
CA ASP A 258 16.45 11.88 -12.34
C ASP A 258 16.69 11.85 -10.82
N PRO A 259 17.66 12.64 -10.32
CA PRO A 259 17.98 12.71 -8.89
C PRO A 259 17.07 13.68 -8.12
N ARG A 260 15.91 14.05 -8.69
CA ARG A 260 15.03 15.10 -8.14
C ARG A 260 14.26 14.76 -6.86
N PRO A 261 13.96 13.48 -6.50
CA PRO A 261 13.25 13.21 -5.25
C PRO A 261 14.01 13.75 -4.02
N SER A 262 13.34 14.54 -3.18
CA SER A 262 14.01 15.21 -2.06
C SER A 262 13.18 15.33 -0.79
N ASP A 263 13.83 15.49 0.36
CA ASP A 263 13.17 15.85 1.62
C ASP A 263 12.05 14.89 2.06
N ASN A 264 12.05 13.64 1.58
CA ASN A 264 11.07 12.64 1.98
C ASN A 264 11.49 12.00 3.30
N ARG A 265 10.50 11.61 4.11
CA ARG A 265 10.67 10.83 5.34
C ARG A 265 10.17 9.42 5.07
N ILE A 266 11.06 8.44 5.09
CA ILE A 266 10.74 7.07 4.73
C ILE A 266 11.10 6.14 5.88
N GLU A 267 10.13 5.38 6.37
CA GLU A 267 10.31 4.31 7.32
C GLU A 267 9.98 2.98 6.66
N ALA A 268 10.91 2.01 6.70
CA ALA A 268 10.70 0.72 6.06
C ALA A 268 11.44 -0.44 6.74
N PHE A 269 10.79 -1.61 6.73
CA PHE A 269 11.44 -2.90 6.95
C PHE A 269 11.58 -3.64 5.63
N MET A 270 12.77 -4.16 5.33
CA MET A 270 13.09 -4.82 4.05
C MET A 270 13.50 -6.29 4.25
N ASP A 271 12.89 -7.21 3.52
CA ASP A 271 13.23 -8.65 3.58
C ASP A 271 13.31 -9.27 2.18
N CYS A 272 14.53 -9.53 1.71
CA CYS A 272 14.75 -10.14 0.40
C CYS A 272 14.25 -11.58 0.29
N GLN A 273 14.07 -12.31 1.41
CA GLN A 273 13.60 -13.70 1.45
C GLN A 273 14.32 -14.64 0.45
N GLY A 274 15.63 -14.44 0.28
CA GLY A 274 16.47 -15.30 -0.58
C GLY A 274 16.55 -14.87 -2.04
N ILE A 275 15.94 -13.74 -2.43
CA ILE A 275 16.12 -13.17 -3.77
C ILE A 275 17.56 -12.71 -3.94
N ASP A 276 18.20 -13.21 -5.00
CA ASP A 276 19.58 -12.89 -5.36
C ASP A 276 19.72 -12.70 -6.89
N PRO A 277 20.24 -11.56 -7.37
CA PRO A 277 20.63 -10.39 -6.60
C PRO A 277 19.40 -9.62 -6.09
N SER A 278 19.48 -9.11 -4.86
CA SER A 278 18.55 -8.08 -4.37
C SER A 278 19.29 -6.95 -3.69
N SER A 279 18.67 -5.77 -3.65
CA SER A 279 19.17 -4.59 -2.96
C SER A 279 18.08 -4.01 -2.05
N GLY A 280 18.51 -3.42 -0.93
CA GLY A 280 17.61 -2.74 -0.01
C GLY A 280 17.17 -1.39 -0.57
N ALA A 281 17.86 -0.32 -0.18
CA ALA A 281 17.59 1.03 -0.66
C ALA A 281 18.70 1.56 -1.57
N ARG A 282 18.32 2.14 -2.71
CA ARG A 282 19.20 2.92 -3.60
C ARG A 282 18.71 4.35 -3.66
N VAL A 283 19.58 5.29 -3.34
CA VAL A 283 19.23 6.70 -3.16
C VAL A 283 20.07 7.52 -4.13
N PHE A 284 19.39 8.29 -4.99
CA PHE A 284 19.99 9.26 -5.89
C PHE A 284 19.62 10.70 -5.50
N GLY A 285 18.49 10.85 -4.82
CA GLY A 285 17.95 12.12 -4.34
C GLY A 285 18.67 12.72 -3.13
N SER A 286 18.14 13.85 -2.65
CA SER A 286 18.80 14.64 -1.60
C SER A 286 17.90 14.97 -0.40
N GLY A 287 18.49 15.19 0.77
CA GLY A 287 17.75 15.69 1.94
C GLY A 287 16.75 14.69 2.54
N ASN A 288 16.75 13.43 2.13
CA ASN A 288 15.79 12.44 2.64
C ASN A 288 16.20 11.96 4.04
N LEU A 289 15.20 11.68 4.87
CA LEU A 289 15.34 11.00 6.15
C LEU A 289 14.85 9.56 6.00
N LEU A 290 15.74 8.59 6.23
CA LEU A 290 15.46 7.17 6.07
C LEU A 290 15.61 6.45 7.42
N THR A 291 14.56 5.80 7.89
CA THR A 291 14.61 4.88 9.04
C THR A 291 14.44 3.47 8.50
N LEU A 292 15.54 2.72 8.41
CA LEU A 292 15.59 1.45 7.69
C LEU A 292 15.93 0.30 8.64
N SER A 293 15.16 -0.76 8.52
CA SER A 293 15.47 -2.06 9.11
C SER A 293 15.45 -3.13 8.01
N ALA A 294 16.26 -4.16 8.15
CA ALA A 294 16.25 -5.24 7.16
C ALA A 294 16.68 -6.59 7.73
N ARG A 295 16.22 -7.66 7.08
CA ARG A 295 16.95 -8.94 7.11
C ARG A 295 18.19 -8.85 6.21
N PRO A 296 19.24 -9.67 6.48
CA PRO A 296 20.46 -9.62 5.68
C PRO A 296 20.20 -9.86 4.19
N PHE A 297 20.82 -9.04 3.35
CA PHE A 297 20.89 -9.22 1.89
C PHE A 297 22.16 -10.01 1.57
N PRO A 298 22.10 -11.31 1.20
CA PRO A 298 23.28 -12.19 1.20
C PRO A 298 24.43 -11.71 0.31
N ARG A 299 24.12 -11.07 -0.83
CA ARG A 299 25.10 -10.56 -1.80
C ARG A 299 24.87 -9.11 -2.21
N GLY A 300 23.91 -8.46 -1.56
CA GLY A 300 23.45 -7.12 -1.90
C GLY A 300 23.75 -6.09 -0.83
N PRO A 301 23.92 -4.82 -1.20
CA PRO A 301 23.91 -3.74 -0.23
C PRO A 301 22.50 -3.54 0.33
N GLN A 302 22.43 -3.28 1.64
CA GLN A 302 21.20 -2.84 2.30
C GLN A 302 20.89 -1.38 1.94
N LEU A 303 21.93 -0.55 1.78
CA LEU A 303 21.79 0.86 1.45
C LEU A 303 22.92 1.28 0.52
N VAL A 304 22.57 1.96 -0.57
CA VAL A 304 23.51 2.61 -1.49
C VAL A 304 23.10 4.07 -1.64
N PHE A 305 23.97 4.99 -1.23
CA PHE A 305 23.94 6.36 -1.71
C PHE A 305 24.73 6.43 -3.01
N GLU A 306 24.05 6.78 -4.10
CA GLU A 306 24.66 6.89 -5.42
C GLU A 306 25.34 8.25 -5.60
N ALA A 307 26.07 8.44 -6.70
CA ALA A 307 26.94 9.61 -6.89
C ALA A 307 26.24 10.97 -6.74
N THR A 308 24.96 11.06 -7.10
CA THR A 308 24.15 12.29 -7.01
C THR A 308 23.52 12.52 -5.64
N ALA A 309 23.52 11.50 -4.77
CA ALA A 309 22.87 11.59 -3.48
C ALA A 309 23.61 12.54 -2.55
N SER A 310 22.89 13.45 -1.91
CA SER A 310 23.50 14.44 -1.01
C SER A 310 22.62 14.76 0.18
N ASN A 311 23.24 15.08 1.31
CA ASN A 311 22.57 15.57 2.53
C ASN A 311 21.45 14.65 3.05
N ASN A 312 21.50 13.35 2.76
CA ASN A 312 20.54 12.40 3.32
C ASN A 312 20.96 11.97 4.72
N LEU A 313 19.99 11.66 5.58
CA LEU A 313 20.21 11.03 6.89
C LEU A 313 19.57 9.64 6.89
N ALA A 314 20.36 8.60 7.11
CA ALA A 314 19.86 7.24 7.29
C ALA A 314 20.12 6.72 8.71
N ILE A 315 19.07 6.26 9.37
CA ILE A 315 19.11 5.50 10.62
C ILE A 315 18.90 4.03 10.26
N VAL A 316 19.93 3.20 10.43
CA VAL A 316 19.92 1.79 10.00
C VAL A 316 19.99 0.88 11.22
N HIS A 317 18.98 0.02 11.37
CA HIS A 317 18.80 -0.86 12.54
C HIS A 317 19.51 -2.22 12.43
N SER A 318 19.95 -2.63 11.24
CA SER A 318 20.48 -3.98 10.98
C SER A 318 21.92 -3.97 10.46
N ARG A 319 22.66 -5.07 10.69
CA ARG A 319 23.93 -5.35 9.99
C ARG A 319 23.67 -5.53 8.52
N GLY A 320 24.21 -4.64 7.71
CA GLY A 320 24.19 -4.75 6.26
C GLY A 320 25.35 -4.01 5.64
N LEU A 321 25.68 -4.41 4.41
CA LEU A 321 26.61 -3.64 3.59
C LEU A 321 25.94 -2.31 3.24
N THR A 322 26.55 -1.20 3.66
CA THR A 322 26.17 0.15 3.23
C THR A 322 27.29 0.73 2.38
N ILE A 323 26.93 1.34 1.25
CA ILE A 323 27.86 1.93 0.30
C ILE A 323 27.48 3.40 0.13
N ASP A 324 28.44 4.31 0.31
CA ASP A 324 28.28 5.70 -0.06
C ASP A 324 29.21 6.03 -1.23
N ARG A 325 28.63 6.33 -2.39
CA ARG A 325 29.32 6.73 -3.62
C ARG A 325 29.19 8.22 -3.91
N SER A 326 28.54 8.98 -3.04
CA SER A 326 28.39 10.42 -3.22
C SER A 326 29.74 11.10 -3.26
N SER A 327 29.89 12.09 -4.14
CA SER A 327 31.18 12.79 -4.33
C SER A 327 31.59 13.63 -3.12
N GLU A 328 30.62 14.05 -2.30
CA GLU A 328 30.83 14.98 -1.20
C GLU A 328 30.85 14.32 0.19
N GLN A 329 30.51 13.02 0.29
CA GLN A 329 30.29 12.34 1.57
C GLN A 329 29.32 13.12 2.49
N SER A 330 28.35 13.82 1.90
CA SER A 330 27.41 14.67 2.63
C SER A 330 26.27 13.87 3.26
N ASN A 331 26.16 12.58 2.98
CA ASN A 331 25.18 11.68 3.60
C ASN A 331 25.66 11.22 4.98
N GLN A 332 24.73 11.13 5.92
CA GLN A 332 24.99 10.69 7.28
C GLN A 332 24.32 9.35 7.54
N ILE A 333 25.08 8.41 8.11
CA ILE A 333 24.57 7.09 8.48
C ILE A 333 24.74 6.91 9.99
N VAL A 334 23.62 6.70 10.68
CA VAL A 334 23.55 6.35 12.10
C VAL A 334 23.17 4.88 12.20
N SER A 335 24.10 4.04 12.65
CA SER A 335 23.81 2.63 12.94
C SER A 335 23.50 2.46 14.43
N LEU A 336 22.39 1.79 14.75
CA LEU A 336 21.91 1.63 16.13
C LEU A 336 22.49 0.40 16.85
N GLU A 337 23.53 -0.22 16.30
CA GLU A 337 24.08 -1.42 16.90
C GLU A 337 24.92 -1.14 18.14
N ALA A 338 24.72 -1.98 19.16
CA ALA A 338 25.59 -2.00 20.31
C ALA A 338 27.04 -2.27 19.86
N PRO A 339 28.04 -1.53 20.36
CA PRO A 339 29.44 -1.79 20.07
C PRO A 339 29.76 -3.26 20.33
N ARG A 340 30.48 -3.93 19.41
CA ARG A 340 30.99 -5.28 19.68
C ARG A 340 31.81 -5.22 20.96
N THR A 341 31.29 -5.79 22.05
CA THR A 341 32.10 -6.01 23.24
C THR A 341 33.15 -7.05 22.85
N LYS A 342 34.44 -6.72 23.01
CA LYS A 342 35.59 -7.58 22.67
C LYS A 342 35.63 -8.92 23.45
N ALA A 343 34.60 -9.25 24.21
CA ALA A 343 34.57 -10.37 25.14
C ALA A 343 34.31 -11.73 24.47
N SER A 344 33.85 -11.79 23.22
CA SER A 344 33.53 -13.06 22.55
C SER A 344 34.71 -13.72 21.81
N ASP A 345 35.85 -13.05 21.65
CA ASP A 345 37.00 -13.60 20.92
C ASP A 345 37.93 -14.46 21.78
N GLN A 346 37.67 -14.60 23.09
CA GLN A 346 38.52 -15.37 24.01
C GLN A 346 38.07 -16.83 24.27
N VAL A 347 37.03 -17.35 23.60
CA VAL A 347 36.50 -18.72 23.88
C VAL A 347 36.74 -19.71 22.73
N ARG A 348 37.62 -19.41 21.77
CA ARG A 348 37.99 -20.34 20.68
C ARG A 348 39.44 -20.82 20.68
N GLU A 349 40.13 -20.71 21.81
CA GLU A 349 41.36 -21.47 22.07
C GLU A 349 41.10 -22.48 23.19
N LYS A 350 40.61 -23.67 22.82
CA LYS A 350 40.81 -24.93 23.56
C LYS A 350 40.47 -26.13 22.71
#